data_AF-A0A183B546-F1
#
_entry.id   AF-A0A183B546-F1
#
_cell.length_a   1.000
_cell.length_b   1.000
_cell.length_c   1.000
_cell.angle_alpha   90.00
_cell.angle_beta   90.00
_cell.angle_gamma   90.00
#
_symmetry.space_group_name_H-M   'P 1'
#
loop_
_entity.id
_entity.type
_entity.pdbx_description
1 polymer ?
#
loop_
_entity_poly.entity_id
_entity_poly.type
_entity_poly.pdbx_seq_one_letter_code
_entity_poly.pdbx_strand_id
1 'polypeptide(L)'
;MRKDVFDQFVLVQSKIDETVPAIYKRYIDRKVRNGRRNGLHLDEEGRKKMEALSKEENQLSIDFDHSLNEECTMLEFTDEELGE
;
A
#
# COMPACT_ATOMS: atom_id res chain seq x y z
N MET A 1 6.42 7.55 -2.46
CA MET A 1 6.73 8.97 -2.75
C MET A 1 7.58 9.47 -1.60
N ARG A 2 8.70 10.15 -1.86
CA ARG A 2 9.56 10.65 -0.80
C ARG A 2 8.93 11.86 -0.10
N LYS A 3 9.29 12.08 1.17
CA LYS A 3 8.77 13.18 2.00
C LYS A 3 9.10 14.57 1.42
N ASP A 4 10.35 14.78 1.02
CA ASP A 4 10.81 16.02 0.38
C ASP A 4 9.99 16.39 -0.86
N VAL A 5 9.70 15.42 -1.72
CA VAL A 5 8.88 15.61 -2.92
C VAL A 5 7.42 15.87 -2.57
N PHE A 6 6.87 15.16 -1.57
CA PHE A 6 5.51 15.40 -1.09
C PHE A 6 5.32 16.82 -0.56
N ASP A 7 6.30 17.34 0.19
CA ASP A 7 6.25 18.69 0.73
C ASP A 7 6.23 19.74 -0.40
N GLN A 8 6.93 19.49 -1.51
CA GLN A 8 6.81 20.33 -2.71
C GLN A 8 5.41 20.27 -3.32
N PHE A 9 4.78 19.10 -3.41
CA PHE A 9 3.41 18.99 -3.90
C PHE A 9 2.41 19.74 -3.02
N VAL A 10 2.57 19.69 -1.70
CA VAL A 10 1.74 20.45 -0.75
C VAL A 10 1.95 21.96 -0.94
N LEU A 11 3.20 22.40 -1.09
CA LEU A 11 3.53 23.80 -1.34
C LEU A 11 2.90 24.29 -2.66
N VAL A 12 3.05 23.53 -3.73
CA VAL A 12 2.46 23.86 -5.04
C VAL A 12 0.94 23.92 -4.94
N GLN A 13 0.31 22.95 -4.27
CA GLN A 13 -1.14 22.93 -4.07
C GLN A 13 -1.64 24.22 -3.37
N SER A 14 -0.90 24.75 -2.39
CA SER A 14 -1.26 26.00 -1.70
C SER A 14 -1.10 27.27 -2.53
N LYS A 15 -0.34 27.22 -3.63
CA LYS A 15 0.02 28.38 -4.46
C LYS A 15 -0.66 28.39 -5.83
N ILE A 16 -1.40 27.35 -6.17
CA ILE A 16 -2.07 27.23 -7.45
C ILE A 16 -3.30 28.13 -7.51
N ASP A 17 -3.45 28.83 -8.64
CA ASP A 17 -4.55 29.74 -8.91
C ASP A 17 -5.54 29.15 -9.94
N GLU A 18 -6.52 29.94 -10.37
CA GLU A 18 -7.52 29.58 -11.37
C GLU A 18 -6.99 29.49 -12.81
N THR A 19 -5.79 30.01 -13.08
CA THR A 19 -5.20 29.98 -14.42
C THR A 19 -4.69 28.59 -14.80
N VAL A 20 -4.41 27.74 -13.80
CA VAL A 20 -3.96 26.37 -14.02
C VAL A 20 -5.11 25.50 -14.53
N PRO A 21 -4.94 24.77 -15.65
CA PRO A 21 -5.98 23.87 -16.16
C PRO A 21 -6.41 22.82 -15.13
N ALA A 22 -7.71 22.53 -15.08
CA ALA A 22 -8.33 21.64 -14.10
C ALA A 22 -7.68 20.24 -14.02
N ILE A 23 -7.15 19.73 -15.13
CA ILE A 23 -6.46 18.43 -15.17
C ILE A 23 -5.19 18.41 -14.31
N TYR A 24 -4.42 19.51 -14.29
CA TYR A 24 -3.21 19.62 -13.48
C TYR A 24 -3.54 19.80 -12.01
N LYS A 25 -4.60 20.56 -11.69
CA LYS A 25 -5.13 20.65 -10.32
C LYS A 25 -5.51 19.27 -9.78
N ARG A 26 -6.31 18.51 -10.56
CA ARG A 26 -6.71 17.14 -10.22
C ARG A 26 -5.50 16.22 -10.02
N TYR A 27 -4.47 16.35 -10.86
CA TYR A 27 -3.24 15.56 -10.71
C TYR A 27 -2.52 15.87 -9.39
N ILE A 28 -2.36 17.15 -9.06
CA ILE A 28 -1.69 17.60 -7.84
C ILE A 28 -2.47 17.16 -6.61
N ASP A 29 -3.80 17.35 -6.61
CA ASP A 29 -4.67 16.87 -5.55
C ASP A 29 -4.56 15.36 -5.34
N ARG A 30 -4.49 14.59 -6.43
CA ARG A 30 -4.28 13.13 -6.36
C ARG A 30 -2.92 12.80 -5.74
N LYS A 31 -1.85 13.52 -6.10
CA LYS A 31 -0.52 13.30 -5.52
C LYS A 31 -0.50 13.62 -4.03
N VAL A 32 -1.08 14.73 -3.60
CA VAL A 32 -1.19 15.08 -2.17
C VAL A 32 -2.04 14.05 -1.43
N ARG A 33 -3.19 13.65 -1.99
CA ARG A 33 -4.06 12.62 -1.39
C ARG A 33 -3.34 11.29 -1.19
N ASN A 34 -2.60 10.83 -2.20
CA ASN A 34 -1.82 9.59 -2.10
C ASN A 34 -0.69 9.72 -1.06
N GLY A 35 -0.01 10.86 -1.01
CA GLY A 35 1.02 11.10 0.01
C GLY A 35 0.45 11.10 1.43
N ARG A 36 -0.75 11.66 1.62
CA ARG A 36 -1.46 11.60 2.91
C ARG A 36 -1.83 10.17 3.31
N ARG A 37 -2.35 9.37 2.37
CA ARG A 37 -2.65 7.94 2.60
C ARG A 37 -1.40 7.15 2.99
N ASN A 38 -0.25 7.50 2.43
CA ASN A 38 1.04 6.91 2.79
C ASN A 38 1.64 7.51 4.08
N GLY A 39 0.89 8.31 4.85
CA GLY A 39 1.36 8.88 6.10
C GLY A 39 2.40 10.00 5.96
N LEU A 40 2.70 10.51 4.77
CA LEU A 40 3.79 11.50 4.56
C LEU A 40 3.53 12.86 5.22
N HIS A 41 2.31 13.12 5.66
CA HIS A 41 1.92 14.33 6.38
C HIS A 41 2.10 14.20 7.90
N LEU A 42 2.32 12.98 8.41
CA LEU A 42 2.53 12.72 9.83
C LEU A 42 3.95 13.16 10.24
N ASP A 43 4.14 13.25 11.55
CA ASP A 43 5.46 13.44 12.15
C ASP A 43 6.39 12.23 11.89
N GLU A 44 7.64 12.36 12.33
CA GLU A 44 8.64 11.31 12.10
C GLU A 44 8.28 10.00 12.81
N GLU A 45 7.73 10.08 14.03
CA GLU A 45 7.32 8.90 14.78
C GLU A 45 6.15 8.18 14.11
N GLY A 46 5.12 8.92 13.69
CA GLY A 46 4.00 8.37 12.94
C GLY A 46 4.43 7.73 11.63
N ARG A 47 5.38 8.34 10.91
CA ARG A 47 5.93 7.76 9.65
C ARG A 47 6.70 6.48 9.90
N LYS A 48 7.56 6.42 10.92
CA LYS A 48 8.30 5.20 11.28
C LYS A 48 7.36 4.06 11.67
N LYS A 49 6.30 4.35 12.43
CA LYS A 49 5.29 3.36 12.79
C LYS A 49 4.55 2.82 11.57
N MET A 50 4.15 3.70 10.65
CA MET A 50 3.53 3.29 9.37
C MET A 50 4.46 2.42 8.53
N GLU A 51 5.74 2.76 8.46
CA GLU A 51 6.75 1.96 7.74
C GLU A 51 6.92 0.57 8.35
N ALA A 52 7.03 0.48 9.69
CA ALA A 52 7.13 -0.79 10.39
C ALA A 52 5.91 -1.69 10.14
N LEU A 53 4.70 -1.14 10.29
CA LEU A 53 3.44 -1.87 10.06
C LEU A 53 3.32 -2.33 8.60
N SER A 54 3.63 -1.47 7.63
CA SER A 54 3.56 -1.85 6.21
C SER A 54 4.58 -2.92 5.86
N LYS A 55 5.76 -2.89 6.47
CA LYS A 55 6.77 -3.96 6.29
C LYS A 55 6.27 -5.30 6.84
N GLU A 56 5.69 -5.28 8.03
CA GLU A 56 5.10 -6.47 8.67
C GLU A 56 3.93 -7.02 7.86
N GLU A 57 2.99 -6.18 7.42
CA GLU A 57 1.84 -6.56 6.58
C GLU A 57 2.27 -7.23 5.27
N ASN A 58 3.27 -6.66 4.59
CA ASN A 58 3.80 -7.24 3.36
C ASN A 58 4.45 -8.60 3.62
N GLN A 59 5.23 -8.74 4.70
CA GLN A 59 5.87 -10.00 5.04
C GLN A 59 4.82 -11.07 5.39
N LEU A 60 3.82 -10.73 6.20
CA LEU A 60 2.73 -11.64 6.55
C LEU A 60 1.94 -12.09 5.31
N SER A 61 1.72 -11.19 4.36
CA SER A 61 1.03 -11.54 3.11
C SER A 61 1.85 -12.54 2.29
N ILE A 62 3.17 -12.31 2.18
CA ILE A 62 4.09 -13.23 1.49
C ILE A 62 4.10 -14.59 2.19
N ASP A 63 4.26 -14.61 3.51
CA ASP A 63 4.36 -15.85 4.29
C ASP A 63 3.06 -16.65 4.24
N PHE A 64 1.91 -15.96 4.24
CA PHE A 64 0.60 -16.59 4.10
C PHE A 64 0.45 -17.25 2.72
N ASP A 65 0.72 -16.51 1.65
CA ASP A 65 0.64 -17.04 0.28
C ASP A 65 1.63 -18.21 0.09
N HIS A 66 2.85 -18.07 0.61
CA HIS A 66 3.85 -19.13 0.57
C HIS A 66 3.39 -20.39 1.30
N SER A 67 2.83 -20.25 2.50
CA SER A 67 2.34 -21.39 3.29
C SER A 67 1.23 -22.15 2.58
N LEU A 68 0.36 -21.45 1.85
CA LEU A 68 -0.70 -22.09 1.06
C LEU A 68 -0.17 -22.72 -0.24
N ASN A 69 0.79 -22.07 -0.91
CA ASN A 69 1.33 -22.57 -2.17
C ASN A 69 2.21 -23.80 -1.98
N GLU A 70 2.91 -23.91 -0.86
CA GLU A 70 3.75 -25.08 -0.53
C GLU A 70 2.98 -26.20 0.19
N GLU A 71 1.69 -25.97 0.46
CA GLU A 71 0.80 -26.95 1.09
C GLU A 71 0.69 -28.20 0.21
N CYS A 72 1.01 -29.37 0.76
CA CYS A 72 1.05 -30.66 0.06
C CYS A 72 0.44 -31.79 0.91
N THR A 73 -0.59 -31.50 1.70
CA THR A 73 -1.30 -32.52 2.49
C THR A 73 -2.02 -33.46 1.55
N MET A 74 -1.63 -34.73 1.60
CA MET A 74 -2.28 -35.81 0.88
C MET A 74 -3.15 -36.61 1.83
N LEU A 75 -4.29 -37.09 1.34
CA LEU A 75 -5.18 -37.99 2.05
C LEU A 75 -5.26 -39.30 1.25
N GLU A 76 -5.11 -40.42 1.95
CA GLU A 76 -5.23 -41.76 1.37
C GLU A 76 -6.64 -42.30 1.64
N PHE A 77 -7.20 -42.97 0.64
CA PHE A 77 -8.53 -43.58 0.68
C PHE A 77 -8.45 -44.98 0.06
N THR A 78 -9.31 -45.91 0.51
CA THR A 78 -9.50 -47.19 -0.17
C THR A 78 -10.44 -47.02 -1.38
N ASP A 79 -10.44 -48.00 -2.30
CA ASP A 79 -11.33 -48.00 -3.47
C ASP A 79 -12.81 -47.86 -3.05
N GLU A 80 -13.20 -48.55 -1.98
CA GLU A 80 -14.56 -48.49 -1.42
C GLU A 80 -14.93 -47.09 -0.88
N GLU A 81 -13.95 -46.36 -0.32
CA GLU A 81 -14.14 -44.98 0.17
C GLU A 81 -14.21 -43.96 -0.98
N LEU A 82 -13.63 -44.29 -2.14
CA LEU A 82 -13.73 -43.52 -3.38
C LEU A 82 -14.95 -43.91 -4.23
N GLY A 83 -15.65 -45.00 -3.87
CA GLY A 83 -16.85 -45.49 -4.56
C GLY A 83 -16.56 -46.37 -5.78
N GLU A 84 -15.36 -46.94 -5.88
CA GLU A 84 -15.01 -48.04 -6.79
C GLU A 84 -15.24 -49.41 -6.13
#